data_AF-A0A1F9BCW7-F1
#
_entry.id   AF-A0A1F9BCW7-F1
#
_cell.length_a   1.000
_cell.length_b   1.000
_cell.length_c   1.000
_cell.angle_alpha   90.00
_cell.angle_beta   90.00
_cell.angle_gamma   90.00
#
_symmetry.space_group_name_H-M   'P 1'
#
loop_
_entity.id
_entity.type
_entity.pdbx_description
1 polymer ?
#
loop_
_entity_poly.entity_id
_entity_poly.type
_entity_poly.pdbx_seq_one_letter_code
_entity_poly.pdbx_strand_id
1 'polypeptide(L)'
;MSMVFNADGKLTFVGGFKKFHPATWKYDAKTQKLQIKISNYDKSDNECGDYNEEYSCLLYNSKTDSFESKWTEKTKSLSFLGWNFLRK
;
A
#
# COMPACT_ATOMS: atom_id res chain seq x y z
N MET A 1 -12.01 5.73 -0.71
CA MET A 1 -11.98 4.67 -1.74
C MET A 1 -11.32 3.41 -1.14
N SER A 2 -11.37 2.24 -1.79
CA SER A 2 -10.86 0.97 -1.21
C SER A 2 -9.71 0.34 -1.99
N MET A 3 -8.77 -0.30 -1.29
CA MET A 3 -7.75 -1.16 -1.91
C MET A 3 -8.18 -2.63 -1.81
N VAL A 4 -7.95 -3.40 -2.88
CA VAL A 4 -8.23 -4.84 -2.93
C VAL A 4 -6.96 -5.60 -3.29
N PHE A 5 -6.50 -6.42 -2.34
CA PHE A 5 -5.33 -7.29 -2.47
C PHE A 5 -5.76 -8.66 -3.03
N ASN A 6 -5.43 -8.94 -4.28
CA ASN A 6 -5.79 -10.20 -4.92
C ASN A 6 -4.72 -11.27 -4.65
N ALA A 7 -5.13 -12.54 -4.55
CA ALA A 7 -4.23 -13.65 -4.25
C ALA A 7 -3.14 -13.88 -5.31
N ASP A 8 -3.34 -13.41 -6.54
CA ASP A 8 -2.37 -13.47 -7.64
C ASP A 8 -1.29 -12.36 -7.57
N GLY A 9 -1.28 -11.57 -6.50
CA GLY A 9 -0.34 -10.48 -6.29
C GLY A 9 -0.73 -9.16 -6.98
N LYS A 10 -1.91 -9.07 -7.62
CA LYS A 10 -2.41 -7.81 -8.16
C LYS A 10 -3.07 -6.97 -7.07
N LEU A 11 -2.88 -5.65 -7.15
CA LEU A 11 -3.54 -4.66 -6.31
C LEU A 11 -4.53 -3.86 -7.17
N THR A 12 -5.76 -3.73 -6.70
CA THR A 12 -6.78 -2.91 -7.35
C THR A 12 -7.16 -1.73 -6.47
N PHE A 13 -7.10 -0.53 -7.05
CA PHE A 13 -7.60 0.69 -6.43
C PHE A 13 -9.04 0.93 -6.91
N VAL A 14 -10.03 0.61 -6.07
CA VAL A 14 -11.45 0.73 -6.43
C VAL A 14 -11.83 2.21 -6.59
N GLY A 15 -12.47 2.55 -7.71
CA GLY A 15 -12.71 3.94 -8.09
C GLY A 15 -11.43 4.71 -8.42
N GLY A 16 -10.32 4.01 -8.61
CA GLY A 16 -9.00 4.60 -8.84
C GLY A 16 -8.77 5.06 -10.27
N PHE A 17 -7.94 6.09 -10.40
CA PHE A 17 -7.49 6.59 -11.69
C PHE A 17 -6.65 5.54 -12.42
N LYS A 18 -6.71 5.54 -13.77
CA LYS A 18 -5.91 4.63 -14.61
C LYS A 18 -4.41 4.70 -14.31
N LYS A 19 -3.89 5.84 -13.82
CA LYS A 19 -2.46 6.02 -13.46
C LYS A 19 -1.97 5.04 -12.40
N PHE A 20 -2.86 4.54 -11.53
CA PHE A 20 -2.49 3.58 -10.50
C PHE A 20 -2.53 2.11 -10.98
N HIS A 21 -2.78 1.87 -12.27
CA HIS A 21 -2.85 0.54 -12.85
C HIS A 21 -1.82 0.37 -13.99
N PRO A 22 -1.17 -0.80 -14.10
CA PRO A 22 -1.25 -1.92 -13.17
C PRO A 22 -0.52 -1.64 -11.84
N ALA A 23 -1.01 -2.26 -10.77
CA ALA A 23 -0.34 -2.28 -9.47
C ALA A 23 -0.25 -3.71 -8.93
N THR A 24 0.81 -3.98 -8.19
CA THR A 24 1.09 -5.28 -7.59
C THR A 24 1.46 -5.13 -6.12
N TRP A 25 1.29 -6.19 -5.36
CA TRP A 25 1.67 -6.24 -3.96
C TRP A 25 2.43 -7.52 -3.63
N LYS A 26 3.27 -7.44 -2.60
CA LYS A 26 3.97 -8.57 -2.01
C LYS A 26 4.09 -8.37 -0.51
N TYR A 27 3.94 -9.45 0.24
CA TYR A 27 4.15 -9.45 1.68
C TYR A 27 5.25 -10.44 2.05
N ASP A 28 6.20 -10.00 2.87
CA ASP A 28 7.21 -10.86 3.50
C ASP A 28 6.83 -11.05 4.97
N ALA A 29 6.45 -12.27 5.32
CA ALA A 29 6.04 -12.64 6.67
C ALA A 29 7.19 -12.59 7.69
N LYS A 30 8.45 -12.83 7.27
CA LYS A 30 9.61 -12.83 8.18
C LYS A 30 9.93 -11.41 8.64
N THR A 31 9.84 -10.45 7.72
CA THR A 31 10.13 -9.04 8.00
C THR A 31 8.88 -8.21 8.29
N GLN A 32 7.69 -8.81 8.19
CA GLN A 32 6.39 -8.15 8.28
C GLN A 32 6.28 -6.95 7.33
N LYS A 33 6.87 -7.08 6.14
CA LYS A 33 6.99 -5.97 5.19
C LYS A 33 5.98 -6.16 4.07
N LEU A 34 5.08 -5.20 3.93
CA LEU A 34 4.21 -5.07 2.76
C LEU A 34 4.86 -4.14 1.76
N GLN A 35 4.94 -4.57 0.51
CA GLN A 35 5.45 -3.80 -0.62
C GLN A 35 4.38 -3.70 -1.70
N ILE A 36 4.20 -2.52 -2.27
CA ILE A 36 3.30 -2.23 -3.37
C ILE A 36 4.08 -1.55 -4.49
N LYS A 37 3.92 -2.02 -5.71
CA LYS A 37 4.49 -1.40 -6.91
C LYS A 37 3.38 -0.90 -7.81
N ILE A 38 3.58 0.30 -8.34
CA ILE A 38 2.63 0.97 -9.23
C ILE A 38 3.42 1.43 -10.44
N SER A 39 3.06 0.96 -11.63
CA SER A 39 3.90 1.14 -12.82
C SER A 39 3.95 2.58 -13.34
N ASN A 40 2.89 3.36 -13.14
CA ASN A 40 2.71 4.69 -13.75
C ASN A 40 2.49 5.77 -12.69
N TYR A 41 3.24 5.71 -11.59
CA TYR A 41 3.10 6.61 -10.46
C TYR A 41 4.11 7.76 -10.47
N ASP A 42 3.67 8.94 -10.03
CA ASP A 42 4.49 10.16 -9.96
C ASP A 42 4.99 10.39 -8.53
N LYS A 43 6.30 10.49 -8.34
CA LYS A 43 6.99 10.29 -7.05
C LYS A 43 6.71 11.37 -5.98
N SER A 44 5.90 12.37 -6.31
CA SER A 44 5.53 13.51 -5.47
C SER A 44 4.44 13.25 -4.43
N ASP A 45 3.56 12.26 -4.63
CA ASP A 45 2.37 12.08 -3.78
C ASP A 45 2.70 11.23 -2.53
N ASN A 46 3.45 11.76 -1.55
CA ASN A 46 3.71 11.09 -0.28
C ASN A 46 3.01 11.79 0.89
N GLU A 47 1.67 11.85 0.86
CA GLU A 47 0.91 12.30 2.02
C GLU A 47 0.53 11.11 2.90
N CYS A 48 1.30 10.91 3.97
CA CYS A 48 0.90 10.10 5.11
C CYS A 48 0.71 11.04 6.31
N GLY A 49 -0.49 11.03 6.91
CA GLY A 49 -0.72 11.63 8.22
C GLY A 49 -0.08 10.83 9.36
N ASP A 50 -0.39 11.19 10.62
CA ASP A 50 0.17 10.54 11.81
C ASP A 50 -0.04 9.02 11.80
N TYR A 51 1.07 8.30 11.73
CA TYR A 51 1.15 6.83 11.70
C TYR A 51 1.26 6.27 13.12
N ASN A 52 0.57 5.17 13.40
CA ASN A 52 0.82 4.35 14.59
C ASN A 52 0.76 2.84 14.27
N GLU A 53 1.05 1.97 15.24
CA GLU A 53 1.07 0.50 15.02
C GLU A 53 -0.27 -0.08 14.51
N GLU A 54 -1.39 0.57 14.80
CA GLU A 54 -2.73 0.13 14.39
C GLU A 54 -3.15 0.69 13.03
N TYR A 55 -2.74 1.92 12.70
CA TYR A 55 -3.12 2.63 11.47
C TYR A 55 -1.88 2.89 10.64
N SER A 56 -1.67 2.02 9.64
CA SER A 56 -0.47 2.05 8.82
C SER A 56 -0.64 2.84 7.53
N CYS A 57 0.44 3.45 7.06
CA CYS A 57 0.51 4.15 5.79
C CYS A 57 1.67 3.59 4.96
N LEU A 58 1.52 3.64 3.63
CA LEU A 58 2.55 3.24 2.69
C LEU A 58 3.51 4.40 2.41
N LEU A 59 4.80 4.16 2.61
CA LEU A 59 5.86 5.14 2.36
C LEU A 59 6.67 4.73 1.13
N TYR A 60 6.98 5.68 0.27
CA TYR A 60 7.82 5.40 -0.89
C TYR A 60 9.28 5.13 -0.47
N ASN A 61 9.82 3.99 -0.91
CA ASN A 61 11.21 3.62 -0.77
C ASN A 61 11.90 3.68 -2.14
N SER A 62 12.81 4.65 -2.29
CA SER A 62 13.54 4.90 -3.54
C SER A 62 14.51 3.78 -3.92
N LYS A 63 15.00 2.98 -2.96
CA LYS A 63 15.94 1.89 -3.23
C LYS A 63 15.27 0.69 -3.89
N THR A 64 14.01 0.44 -3.52
CA THR A 64 13.23 -0.69 -4.03
C THR A 64 12.22 -0.28 -5.11
N ASP A 65 12.09 1.03 -5.35
CA ASP A 65 11.11 1.67 -6.23
C ASP A 65 9.71 1.12 -5.92
N SER A 66 9.34 1.19 -4.65
CA SER A 66 8.09 0.63 -4.14
C SER A 66 7.57 1.39 -2.93
N PHE A 67 6.27 1.28 -2.72
CA PHE A 67 5.58 1.71 -1.53
C PHE A 67 5.62 0.63 -0.47
N GLU A 68 6.08 0.97 0.72
CA GLU A 68 6.38 0.01 1.76
C GLU A 68 5.73 0.40 3.08
N SER A 69 5.27 -0.60 3.83
CA SER A 69 4.81 -0.40 5.21
C SER A 69 5.11 -1.63 6.04
N LYS A 70 5.23 -1.44 7.35
CA LYS A 70 5.28 -2.53 8.31
C LYS A 70 3.84 -2.99 8.57
N TRP A 71 3.51 -4.19 8.13
CA TRP A 71 2.17 -4.75 8.24
C TRP A 71 2.20 -5.90 9.24
N THR A 72 1.72 -5.64 10.46
CA THR A 72 1.78 -6.59 11.57
C THR A 72 0.40 -7.10 11.95
N GLU A 73 0.30 -8.05 12.88
CA GLU A 73 -0.98 -8.52 13.42
C GLU A 73 -1.80 -7.42 14.12
N LYS A 74 -1.13 -6.40 14.68
CA LYS A 74 -1.80 -5.25 15.31
C LYS A 74 -2.40 -4.26 14.31
N THR A 75 -1.94 -4.30 13.06
CA THR A 75 -2.34 -3.33 12.05
C THR A 75 -3.79 -3.59 11.61
N LYS A 76 -4.67 -2.61 11.86
CA LYS A 76 -6.10 -2.64 11.58
C LYS A 76 -6.42 -2.04 10.22
N SER A 77 -5.65 -1.05 9.76
CA SER A 77 -5.85 -0.44 8.46
C SER A 77 -4.56 -0.08 7.75
N LEU A 78 -4.64 -0.06 6.42
CA LEU A 78 -3.63 0.53 5.54
C LEU A 78 -4.26 1.68 4.77
N SER A 79 -3.64 2.85 4.82
CA SER A 79 -4.02 4.02 4.04
C SER A 79 -2.98 4.33 2.98
N PHE A 80 -3.45 4.76 1.81
CA PHE A 80 -2.61 5.22 0.72
C PHE A 80 -3.41 6.16 -0.18
N LEU A 81 -3.01 7.44 -0.25
CA LEU A 81 -3.58 8.43 -1.19
C LEU A 81 -5.12 8.48 -1.20
N GLY A 82 -5.75 8.38 -0.03
CA GLY A 82 -7.22 8.39 0.11
C GLY A 82 -7.91 7.04 -0.17
N TRP A 83 -7.17 6.01 -0.58
CA TRP A 83 -7.62 4.62 -0.51
C TRP A 83 -7.29 4.02 0.86
N ASN A 84 -8.22 3.22 1.37
CA ASN A 84 -8.04 2.50 2.62
C ASN A 84 -8.31 1.00 2.42
N PHE A 85 -7.53 0.19 3.12
CA PHE A 85 -7.82 -1.21 3.37
C PHE A 85 -8.07 -1.37 4.86
N LEU A 86 -9.17 -2.04 5.21
CA LEU A 86 -9.46 -2.42 6.59
C LEU A 86 -9.25 -3.93 6.70
N ARG A 87 -8.44 -4.33 7.69
CA ARG A 87 -8.33 -5.73 8.06
C ARG A 87 -9.67 -6.15 8.69
N LYS A 88 -10.20 -7.28 8.22
CA LYS A 88 -11.40 -7.90 8.80
C LYS A 88 -11.07 -8.66 10.08
#